data_AF-A0A841V098-F1
#
_entry.id   AF-A0A841V098-F1
#
_cell.length_a   1.000
_cell.length_b   1.000
_cell.length_c   1.000
_cell.angle_alpha   90.00
_cell.angle_beta   90.00
_cell.angle_gamma   90.00
#
_symmetry.space_group_name_H-M   'P 1'
#
loop_
_entity.id
_entity.type
_entity.pdbx_description
1 polymer ?
#
loop_
_entity_poly.entity_id
_entity_poly.type
_entity_poly.pdbx_seq_one_letter_code
_entity_poly.pdbx_strand_id
1 'polypeptide(L)'
;MLINHLFFGAFLPLDTLLSTQGIMVMLLAAYALAMWMFLTSAPKVHTIMVTDLETARQFYEGLLNLPTADVPLHYYYNYEQTMGNNMIDPFYMSSNPAVTTANPSLGDQPQGLWYQLKKNTQLHIVAGATTGYKDRHRHVCFDHDCLEQILMRVESRRLKYKVRRNKPLNFLVKDNADRVIEMAEVSN
;
A
#
# COMPACT_ATOMS: atom_id res chain seq x y z
N MET A 1 -13.15 -54.83 14.60
CA MET A 1 -13.28 -55.09 13.15
C MET A 1 -14.05 -53.93 12.53
N LEU A 2 -13.36 -53.19 11.64
CA LEU A 2 -13.76 -52.13 10.68
C LEU A 2 -14.92 -51.17 11.04
N ILE A 3 -14.64 -49.93 11.42
CA ILE A 3 -14.39 -48.74 10.55
C ILE A 3 -15.57 -48.44 9.61
N ASN A 4 -16.41 -47.51 10.06
CA ASN A 4 -17.53 -46.94 9.31
C ASN A 4 -16.99 -45.77 8.45
N HIS A 5 -16.77 -46.05 7.16
CA HIS A 5 -16.29 -45.05 6.20
C HIS A 5 -17.41 -44.06 5.83
N LEU A 6 -17.18 -42.79 6.15
CA LEU A 6 -17.41 -41.61 5.31
C LEU A 6 -18.32 -41.82 4.07
N PHE A 7 -19.64 -41.79 4.26
CA PHE A 7 -20.62 -41.58 3.18
C PHE A 7 -21.05 -40.11 3.18
N PHE A 8 -20.16 -39.22 2.76
CA PHE A 8 -20.48 -37.80 2.51
C PHE A 8 -20.68 -37.48 1.02
N GLY A 9 -20.72 -38.50 0.15
CA GLY A 9 -20.65 -38.34 -1.32
C GLY A 9 -21.87 -38.75 -2.15
N ALA A 10 -22.99 -39.18 -1.55
CA ALA A 10 -24.07 -39.87 -2.28
C ALA A 10 -25.46 -39.18 -2.25
N PHE A 11 -25.52 -37.86 -2.21
CA PHE A 11 -26.79 -37.10 -2.18
C PHE A 11 -26.91 -35.96 -3.19
N LEU A 12 -26.10 -35.94 -4.26
CA LEU A 12 -26.30 -35.00 -5.36
C LEU A 12 -26.89 -35.72 -6.58
N PRO A 13 -28.13 -35.42 -7.00
CA PRO A 13 -28.70 -35.98 -8.21
C PRO A 13 -27.93 -35.40 -9.40
N LEU A 14 -26.98 -36.18 -9.92
CA LEU A 14 -26.07 -35.78 -11.01
C LEU A 14 -26.84 -35.30 -12.26
N ASP A 15 -28.03 -35.85 -12.51
CA ASP A 15 -28.90 -35.46 -13.62
C ASP A 15 -29.43 -34.03 -13.49
N THR A 16 -29.59 -33.52 -12.27
CA THR A 16 -30.01 -32.14 -12.02
C THR A 16 -28.83 -31.16 -12.10
N LEU A 17 -27.62 -31.62 -11.77
CA LEU A 17 -26.38 -30.83 -11.87
C LEU A 17 -25.90 -30.63 -13.32
N LEU A 18 -26.11 -31.61 -14.19
CA LEU A 18 -25.72 -31.55 -15.61
C LEU A 18 -26.83 -31.02 -16.55
N SER A 19 -28.01 -30.67 -16.02
CA SER A 19 -29.07 -29.98 -16.76
C SER A 19 -28.66 -28.54 -17.11
N THR A 20 -29.25 -27.95 -18.16
CA THR A 20 -29.00 -26.54 -18.56
C THR A 20 -29.21 -25.55 -17.40
N GLN A 21 -30.24 -25.78 -16.59
CA GLN A 21 -30.53 -24.98 -15.40
C GLN A 21 -29.53 -25.25 -14.26
N GLY A 22 -29.09 -26.50 -14.09
CA GLY A 22 -28.06 -26.87 -13.11
C GLY A 22 -26.70 -26.23 -13.44
N ILE A 23 -26.31 -26.27 -14.71
CA ILE A 23 -25.10 -25.61 -15.22
C ILE A 23 -25.18 -24.10 -15.00
N MET A 24 -26.34 -23.47 -15.26
CA MET A 24 -26.53 -22.04 -15.03
C MET A 24 -26.33 -21.67 -13.54
N VAL A 25 -26.87 -22.44 -12.62
CA VAL A 25 -26.68 -22.22 -11.17
C VAL A 25 -25.23 -22.46 -10.75
N MET A 26 -24.58 -23.50 -11.27
CA MET A 26 -23.17 -23.77 -10.98
C MET A 26 -22.24 -22.66 -11.50
N LEU A 27 -22.51 -22.12 -12.68
CA LEU A 27 -21.74 -20.99 -13.23
C LEU A 27 -21.88 -19.74 -12.35
N LEU A 28 -23.09 -19.45 -11.88
CA LEU A 28 -23.32 -18.32 -10.97
C LEU A 28 -22.61 -18.52 -9.63
N ALA A 29 -22.65 -19.73 -9.06
CA ALA A 29 -21.93 -20.05 -7.84
C ALA A 29 -20.42 -19.96 -8.03
N ALA A 30 -19.88 -20.49 -9.13
CA ALA A 30 -18.46 -20.39 -9.46
C ALA A 30 -18.01 -18.93 -9.63
N TYR A 31 -18.81 -18.09 -10.28
CA TYR A 31 -18.54 -16.66 -10.42
C TYR A 31 -18.54 -15.95 -9.06
N ALA A 32 -19.54 -16.21 -8.22
CA ALA A 32 -19.62 -15.63 -6.88
C ALA A 32 -18.40 -16.02 -6.03
N LEU A 33 -17.97 -17.28 -6.08
CA LEU A 33 -16.76 -17.75 -5.41
C LEU A 33 -15.50 -17.08 -5.96
N ALA A 34 -15.36 -16.96 -7.28
CA ALA A 34 -14.24 -16.28 -7.91
C ALA A 34 -14.18 -14.80 -7.49
N MET A 35 -15.33 -14.11 -7.46
CA MET A 35 -15.43 -12.73 -7.02
C MET A 35 -15.06 -12.57 -5.54
N TRP A 36 -15.54 -13.48 -4.68
CA TRP A 36 -15.18 -13.49 -3.26
C TRP A 36 -13.66 -13.64 -3.06
N MET A 37 -13.03 -14.59 -3.75
CA MET A 37 -11.58 -14.79 -3.70
C MET A 37 -10.81 -13.58 -4.22
N PHE A 38 -11.30 -12.93 -5.28
CA PHE A 38 -10.69 -11.72 -5.83
C PHE A 38 -10.74 -10.55 -4.83
N LEU A 39 -11.91 -10.25 -4.27
CA LEU A 39 -12.09 -9.15 -3.32
C LEU A 39 -11.30 -9.36 -2.03
N THR A 40 -11.21 -10.60 -1.54
CA THR A 40 -10.44 -10.92 -0.33
C THR A 40 -8.93 -10.94 -0.56
N SER A 41 -8.49 -11.13 -1.80
CA SER A 41 -7.05 -11.10 -2.17
C SER A 41 -6.54 -9.70 -2.50
N ALA A 42 -7.42 -8.71 -2.58
CA ALA A 42 -7.04 -7.35 -2.95
C ALA A 42 -5.95 -6.78 -2.02
N PRO A 43 -4.87 -6.20 -2.58
CA PRO A 43 -3.82 -5.59 -1.78
C PRO A 43 -4.37 -4.36 -1.05
N LYS A 44 -4.10 -4.26 0.25
CA LYS A 44 -4.44 -3.08 1.05
C LYS A 44 -3.32 -2.05 0.92
N VAL A 45 -3.67 -0.79 0.73
CA VAL A 45 -2.70 0.32 0.69
C VAL A 45 -3.04 1.27 1.83
N HIS A 46 -2.08 1.47 2.73
CA HIS A 46 -2.18 2.48 3.78
C HIS A 46 -1.37 3.70 3.39
N THR A 47 -1.88 4.90 3.72
CA THR A 47 -1.16 6.15 3.45
C THR A 47 -0.73 6.79 4.77
N ILE A 48 0.54 7.19 4.84
CA ILE A 48 1.08 7.98 5.93
C ILE A 48 1.56 9.32 5.38
N MET A 49 1.04 10.39 5.96
CA MET A 49 1.52 11.73 5.70
C MET A 49 2.68 12.04 6.63
N VAL A 50 3.80 12.49 6.08
CA VAL A 50 5.01 12.83 6.83
C VAL A 50 5.37 14.30 6.66
N THR A 51 6.11 14.83 7.63
CA THR A 51 6.66 16.20 7.58
C THR A 51 7.82 16.31 6.60
N ASP A 52 8.66 15.28 6.54
CA ASP A 52 9.87 15.23 5.72
C ASP A 52 10.07 13.79 5.19
N LEU A 53 10.20 13.67 3.86
CA LEU A 53 10.36 12.39 3.19
C LEU A 53 11.74 11.77 3.43
N GLU A 54 12.80 12.57 3.57
CA GLU A 54 14.14 12.02 3.74
C GLU A 54 14.32 11.41 5.13
N THR A 55 13.83 12.08 6.17
CA THR A 55 13.75 11.50 7.53
C THR A 55 12.86 10.26 7.55
N ALA A 56 11.74 10.26 6.84
CA ALA A 56 10.87 9.10 6.73
C ALA A 56 11.60 7.93 6.05
N ARG A 57 12.26 8.16 4.92
CA ARG A 57 13.04 7.15 4.20
C ARG A 57 14.05 6.46 5.12
N GLN A 58 14.84 7.23 5.86
CA GLN A 58 15.81 6.70 6.82
C GLN A 58 15.15 5.87 7.92
N PHE A 59 13.97 6.28 8.40
CA PHE A 59 13.23 5.54 9.41
C PHE A 59 12.63 4.22 8.86
N TYR A 60 11.95 4.26 7.71
CA TYR A 60 11.25 3.10 7.16
C TYR A 60 12.20 2.10 6.48
N GLU A 61 13.19 2.56 5.71
CA GLU A 61 14.20 1.70 5.07
C GLU A 61 15.34 1.34 6.01
N GLY A 62 15.85 2.31 6.77
CA GLY A 62 17.01 2.08 7.63
C GLY A 62 16.63 1.35 8.92
N LEU A 63 15.72 1.95 9.69
CA LEU A 63 15.44 1.51 11.05
C LEU A 63 14.43 0.34 11.09
N LEU A 64 13.33 0.46 10.34
CA LEU A 64 12.32 -0.59 10.23
C LEU A 64 12.69 -1.65 9.17
N ASN A 65 13.58 -1.30 8.24
CA ASN A 65 14.02 -2.15 7.13
C ASN A 65 12.83 -2.82 6.44
N LEU A 66 11.91 -1.94 6.02
CA LEU A 66 10.81 -2.29 5.13
C LEU A 66 11.39 -2.55 3.72
N PRO A 67 10.93 -3.60 3.02
CA PRO A 67 11.26 -3.76 1.61
C PRO A 67 10.66 -2.60 0.81
N THR A 68 11.46 -2.01 -0.07
CA THR A 68 10.97 -1.10 -1.10
C THR A 68 10.01 -1.86 -2.00
N ALA A 69 8.83 -1.31 -2.22
CA ALA A 69 7.85 -1.88 -3.13
C ALA A 69 7.88 -1.09 -4.44
N ASP A 70 7.95 -1.79 -5.56
CA ASP A 70 7.74 -1.14 -6.86
C ASP A 70 6.29 -0.67 -6.98
N VAL A 71 6.14 0.57 -7.42
CA VAL A 71 4.87 1.27 -7.49
C VAL A 71 3.93 0.54 -8.47
N PRO A 72 2.69 0.17 -8.09
CA PRO A 72 1.71 -0.39 -9.03
C PRO A 72 1.20 0.60 -10.11
N LEU A 73 1.77 1.81 -10.23
CA LEU A 73 1.15 2.99 -10.85
C LEU A 73 1.62 3.29 -12.29
N HIS A 74 2.24 2.35 -13.00
CA HIS A 74 2.49 2.55 -14.45
C HIS A 74 1.20 2.82 -15.27
N TYR A 75 0.01 2.64 -14.68
CA TYR A 75 -1.28 2.90 -15.33
C TYR A 75 -1.92 4.28 -15.05
N TYR A 76 -1.51 5.01 -14.00
CA TYR A 76 -2.25 6.23 -13.60
C TYR A 76 -1.53 7.54 -13.93
N TYR A 77 -0.20 7.56 -14.02
CA TYR A 77 0.55 8.79 -14.32
C TYR A 77 0.63 9.13 -15.81
N ASN A 78 0.29 8.19 -16.70
CA ASN A 78 0.32 8.44 -18.15
C ASN A 78 -0.94 9.16 -18.68
N TYR A 79 -1.97 9.37 -17.85
CA TYR A 79 -3.19 10.02 -18.31
C TYR A 79 -3.00 11.55 -18.48
N GLU A 80 -2.24 12.18 -17.58
CA GLU A 80 -1.94 13.62 -17.65
C GLU A 80 -0.87 13.94 -18.71
N GLN A 81 0.09 13.03 -18.91
CA GLN A 81 1.21 13.24 -19.84
C GLN A 81 0.79 13.14 -21.32
N THR A 82 -0.39 12.54 -21.61
CA THR A 82 -0.93 12.43 -22.97
C THR A 82 -2.01 13.48 -23.29
N MET A 83 -2.55 14.19 -22.29
CA MET A 83 -3.54 15.26 -22.50
C MET A 83 -2.94 16.68 -22.45
N GLY A 84 -1.76 16.87 -21.86
CA GLY A 84 -1.11 18.19 -21.74
C GLY A 84 -0.25 18.65 -22.93
N ASN A 85 0.10 17.76 -23.87
CA ASN A 85 1.13 18.05 -24.89
C ASN A 85 0.68 17.94 -26.35
N ASN A 86 -0.63 17.86 -26.62
CA ASN A 86 -1.19 17.82 -27.99
C ASN A 86 -1.22 19.21 -28.66
N MET A 87 -0.08 19.89 -28.72
CA MET A 87 0.10 21.03 -29.61
C MET A 87 1.48 21.01 -30.28
N ILE A 88 2.03 19.83 -30.59
CA ILE A 88 3.12 19.69 -31.55
C ILE A 88 2.86 18.46 -32.42
N ASP A 89 2.59 18.70 -33.70
CA ASP A 89 2.36 17.70 -34.74
C ASP A 89 3.57 16.74 -34.85
N PRO A 90 3.39 15.40 -34.78
CA PRO A 90 4.47 14.41 -34.86
C PRO A 90 5.24 14.41 -36.19
N PHE A 91 4.78 15.14 -37.21
CA PHE A 91 5.44 15.23 -38.51
C PHE A 91 6.67 16.15 -38.55
N TYR A 92 6.94 16.95 -37.51
CA TYR A 92 8.01 17.97 -37.54
C TYR A 92 9.29 17.66 -36.75
N MET A 93 9.47 16.46 -36.19
CA MET A 93 10.71 16.07 -35.52
C MET A 93 11.56 15.11 -36.37
N SER A 94 11.94 15.55 -37.57
CA SER A 94 13.12 14.99 -38.25
C SER A 94 14.34 15.87 -37.97
N SER A 95 15.46 15.22 -37.66
CA SER A 95 16.84 15.73 -37.69
C SER A 95 17.24 16.79 -36.66
N ASN A 96 17.70 16.35 -35.48
CA ASN A 96 19.02 16.74 -34.95
C ASN A 96 19.43 15.88 -33.73
N PRO A 97 20.55 15.13 -33.78
CA PRO A 97 21.14 14.47 -32.62
C PRO A 97 22.19 15.39 -31.98
N ALA A 98 21.75 16.37 -31.19
CA ALA A 98 22.67 17.17 -30.38
C ALA A 98 21.96 17.81 -29.18
N VAL A 99 22.38 17.40 -27.99
CA VAL A 99 22.31 18.15 -26.73
C VAL A 99 20.91 18.56 -26.26
N THR A 100 20.29 17.68 -25.47
CA THR A 100 19.59 18.10 -24.25
C THR A 100 19.87 17.09 -23.15
N THR A 101 20.93 17.31 -22.39
CA THR A 101 20.97 16.95 -20.98
C THR A 101 19.85 17.72 -20.28
N ALA A 102 18.63 17.21 -20.37
CA ALA A 102 17.52 17.71 -19.57
C ALA A 102 17.78 17.22 -18.15
N ASN A 103 18.31 18.12 -17.31
CA ASN A 103 18.19 17.99 -15.87
C ASN A 103 16.72 17.69 -15.54
N PRO A 104 16.39 16.61 -14.82
CA PRO A 104 15.08 16.47 -14.19
C PRO A 104 15.06 17.38 -12.97
N SER A 105 15.14 18.70 -13.17
CA SER A 105 14.96 19.67 -12.09
C SER A 105 13.55 20.23 -12.16
N LEU A 106 12.81 20.01 -11.07
CA LEU A 106 11.65 20.77 -10.60
C LEU A 106 10.23 20.29 -10.94
N GLY A 107 10.05 19.09 -11.49
CA GLY A 107 8.72 18.47 -11.67
C GLY A 107 8.64 16.96 -11.41
N ASP A 108 9.78 16.28 -11.30
CA ASP A 108 9.89 14.81 -11.26
C ASP A 108 10.36 14.30 -9.88
N GLN A 109 9.90 14.96 -8.81
CA GLN A 109 10.11 14.43 -7.47
C GLN A 109 9.19 13.22 -7.28
N PRO A 110 9.68 12.04 -6.86
CA PRO A 110 8.81 10.93 -6.52
C PRO A 110 7.86 11.41 -5.41
N GLN A 111 6.59 11.63 -5.76
CA GLN A 111 5.59 12.27 -4.89
C GLN A 111 5.28 11.47 -3.61
N GLY A 112 5.85 10.27 -3.48
CA GLY A 112 5.83 9.47 -2.27
C GLY A 112 6.75 8.25 -2.31
N LEU A 113 7.06 7.69 -1.15
CA LEU A 113 7.84 6.46 -0.99
C LEU A 113 6.89 5.27 -0.83
N TRP A 114 7.25 4.13 -1.43
CA TRP A 114 6.43 2.92 -1.41
C TRP A 114 7.16 1.77 -0.73
N TYR A 115 6.51 1.16 0.24
CA TYR A 115 7.07 0.07 1.03
C TYR A 115 6.08 -1.09 1.19
N GLN A 116 6.62 -2.30 1.37
CA GLN A 116 5.81 -3.47 1.66
C GLN A 116 5.72 -3.71 3.18
N LEU A 117 4.53 -3.52 3.77
CA LEU A 117 4.32 -3.74 5.20
C LEU A 117 4.06 -5.23 5.54
N LYS A 118 3.28 -5.92 4.72
CA LYS A 118 3.00 -7.38 4.78
C LYS A 118 2.82 -7.92 3.36
N LYS A 119 2.66 -9.24 3.17
CA LYS A 119 2.52 -9.86 1.84
C LYS A 119 1.46 -9.20 0.94
N ASN A 120 0.31 -8.81 1.50
CA ASN A 120 -0.79 -8.14 0.76
C ASN A 120 -1.06 -6.71 1.27
N THR A 121 -0.06 -6.06 1.86
CA THR A 121 -0.24 -4.70 2.41
C THR A 121 0.93 -3.83 2.04
N GLN A 122 0.63 -2.76 1.33
CA GLN A 122 1.57 -1.72 0.93
C GLN A 122 1.39 -0.49 1.81
N LEU A 123 2.48 0.24 1.98
CA LEU A 123 2.57 1.48 2.71
C LEU A 123 3.04 2.56 1.73
N HIS A 124 2.21 3.57 1.55
CA HIS A 124 2.50 4.76 0.77
C HIS A 124 2.82 5.92 1.72
N ILE A 125 3.95 6.56 1.51
CA ILE A 125 4.42 7.66 2.34
C ILE A 125 4.46 8.92 1.51
N VAL A 126 3.69 9.92 1.90
CA VAL A 126 3.56 11.18 1.18
C VAL A 126 3.95 12.35 2.08
N ALA A 127 4.57 13.37 1.51
CA ALA A 127 4.75 14.63 2.23
C ALA A 127 3.41 15.32 2.41
N GLY A 128 3.20 15.98 3.56
CA GLY A 128 1.98 16.77 3.78
C GLY A 128 1.53 16.88 5.23
N ALA A 129 2.23 16.25 6.18
CA ALA A 129 1.91 16.45 7.59
C ALA A 129 2.46 17.78 8.10
N THR A 130 1.66 18.49 8.90
CA THR A 130 2.13 19.65 9.66
C THR A 130 3.13 19.22 10.74
N THR A 131 4.17 20.02 10.96
CA THR A 131 5.16 19.78 12.03
C THR A 131 4.49 19.57 13.39
N GLY A 132 4.96 18.58 14.15
CA GLY A 132 4.41 18.25 15.46
C GLY A 132 4.78 19.25 16.55
N TYR A 133 4.21 19.07 17.73
CA TYR A 133 4.53 19.90 18.91
C TYR A 133 6.02 19.77 19.27
N LYS A 134 6.71 20.90 19.44
CA LYS A 134 8.17 21.00 19.69
C LYS A 134 9.05 20.50 18.53
N ASP A 135 8.72 20.87 17.30
CA ASP A 135 9.54 20.60 16.12
C ASP A 135 9.84 19.11 15.89
N ARG A 136 8.85 18.27 16.23
CA ARG A 136 8.95 16.82 16.05
C ARG A 136 8.52 16.46 14.63
N HIS A 137 9.24 15.53 14.03
CA HIS A 137 8.80 14.88 12.81
C HIS A 137 7.51 14.14 13.10
N ARG A 138 6.47 14.42 12.32
CA ARG A 138 5.13 13.88 12.56
C ARG A 138 4.71 13.03 11.38
N HIS A 139 4.30 11.82 11.70
CA HIS A 139 3.81 10.81 10.77
C HIS A 139 2.35 10.56 11.14
N VAL A 140 1.46 10.92 10.23
CA VAL A 140 0.02 10.90 10.44
C VAL A 140 -0.59 9.82 9.57
N CYS A 141 -1.37 8.92 10.17
CA CYS A 141 -2.11 7.89 9.46
C CYS A 141 -3.59 7.97 9.81
N PHE A 142 -4.45 7.64 8.84
CA PHE A 142 -5.90 7.53 9.05
C PHE A 142 -6.30 6.16 9.59
N ASP A 143 -5.52 5.12 9.26
CA ASP A 143 -5.86 3.74 9.60
C ASP A 143 -5.19 3.31 10.91
N HIS A 144 -6.00 2.92 11.90
CA HIS A 144 -5.53 2.34 13.16
C HIS A 144 -4.63 1.12 12.94
N ASP A 145 -5.08 0.19 12.10
CA ASP A 145 -4.37 -1.06 11.76
C ASP A 145 -2.98 -0.79 11.15
N CYS A 146 -2.80 0.33 10.45
CA CYS A 146 -1.50 0.70 9.88
C CYS A 146 -0.50 1.06 10.98
N LEU A 147 -0.92 1.91 11.93
CA LEU A 147 -0.07 2.35 13.04
C LEU A 147 0.22 1.23 14.02
N GLU A 148 -0.74 0.34 14.27
CA GLU A 148 -0.53 -0.86 15.08
C GLU A 148 0.51 -1.78 14.45
N GLN A 149 0.46 -1.99 13.12
CA GLN A 149 1.47 -2.77 12.40
C GLN A 149 2.86 -2.14 12.46
N ILE A 150 2.96 -0.82 12.37
CA ILE A 150 4.22 -0.11 12.54
C ILE A 150 4.73 -0.26 13.98
N LEU A 151 3.86 -0.10 14.98
CA LEU A 151 4.22 -0.28 16.39
C LEU A 151 4.77 -1.68 16.67
N MET A 152 4.10 -2.74 16.18
CA MET A 152 4.61 -4.11 16.29
C MET A 152 5.99 -4.30 15.65
N ARG A 153 6.26 -3.61 14.52
CA ARG A 153 7.60 -3.63 13.91
C ARG A 153 8.63 -2.87 14.75
N VAL A 154 8.26 -1.72 15.31
CA VAL A 154 9.11 -0.94 16.23
C VAL A 154 9.49 -1.79 17.44
N GLU A 155 8.53 -2.52 18.01
CA GLU A 155 8.73 -3.45 19.12
C GLU A 155 9.64 -4.62 18.76
N SER A 156 9.40 -5.29 17.62
CA SER A 156 10.24 -6.42 17.19
C SER A 156 11.69 -6.01 16.87
N ARG A 157 11.90 -4.76 16.42
CA ARG A 157 13.22 -4.15 16.21
C ARG A 157 13.87 -3.63 17.50
N ARG A 158 13.20 -3.73 18.66
CA ARG A 158 13.67 -3.24 19.97
C ARG A 158 14.03 -1.76 19.98
N LEU A 159 13.33 -0.95 19.21
CA LEU A 159 13.54 0.49 19.18
C LEU A 159 12.99 1.13 20.46
N LYS A 160 13.53 2.30 20.83
CA LYS A 160 13.01 3.06 21.98
C LYS A 160 11.70 3.72 21.57
N TYR A 161 10.60 3.34 22.22
CA TYR A 161 9.28 3.89 21.95
C TYR A 161 8.53 4.25 23.24
N LYS A 162 7.53 5.12 23.10
CA LYS A 162 6.62 5.49 24.19
C LYS A 162 5.21 5.68 23.64
N VAL A 163 4.28 4.82 24.04
CA VAL A 163 2.86 4.98 23.75
C VAL A 163 2.28 6.07 24.67
N ARG A 164 1.60 7.06 24.07
CA ARG A 164 0.96 8.17 24.81
C ARG A 164 -0.55 7.96 24.96
N ARG A 165 -1.19 7.38 23.94
CA ARG A 165 -2.63 7.14 23.90
C ARG A 165 -2.91 5.95 22.99
N ASN A 166 -3.89 5.11 23.35
CA ASN A 166 -4.26 3.94 22.54
C ASN A 166 -5.37 4.24 21.51
N LYS A 167 -6.25 5.21 21.76
CA LYS A 167 -7.35 5.61 20.86
C LYS A 167 -7.62 7.13 20.95
N PRO A 168 -7.46 7.90 19.87
CA PRO A 168 -6.67 7.57 18.67
C PRO A 168 -5.24 7.18 19.07
N LEU A 169 -4.66 6.20 18.37
CA LEU A 169 -3.33 5.67 18.64
C LEU A 169 -2.28 6.76 18.44
N ASN A 170 -1.50 7.03 19.48
CA ASN A 170 -0.40 7.99 19.44
C ASN A 170 0.79 7.42 20.21
N PHE A 171 1.93 7.33 19.53
CA PHE A 171 3.17 6.90 20.13
C PHE A 171 4.36 7.65 19.54
N LEU A 172 5.42 7.71 20.34
CA LEU A 172 6.68 8.32 19.96
C LEU A 172 7.70 7.22 19.74
N VAL A 173 8.53 7.38 18.70
CA VAL A 173 9.67 6.51 18.44
C VAL A 173 10.92 7.37 18.40
N LYS A 174 12.00 6.90 19.02
CA LYS A 174 13.32 7.54 18.95
C LYS A 174 14.17 6.81 17.92
N ASP A 175 14.71 7.57 16.99
CA ASP A 175 15.68 7.09 16.00
C ASP A 175 17.10 7.02 16.61
N ASN A 176 18.03 6.37 15.91
CA ASN A 176 19.44 6.26 16.28
C ASN A 176 20.15 7.62 16.32
N ALA A 177 19.68 8.59 15.52
CA ALA A 177 20.12 9.98 15.53
C ALA A 177 19.47 10.81 16.67
N ASP A 178 18.86 10.15 17.66
CA ASP A 178 18.15 10.75 18.78
C ASP A 178 16.95 11.66 18.41
N ARG A 179 16.56 11.67 17.14
CA ARG A 179 15.35 12.31 16.63
C ARG A 179 14.11 11.63 17.17
N VAL A 180 13.09 12.41 17.53
CA VAL A 180 11.80 11.89 18.01
C VAL A 180 10.77 12.00 16.89
N ILE A 181 10.25 10.86 16.46
CA ILE A 181 9.20 10.75 15.47
C ILE A 181 7.88 10.49 16.19
N GLU A 182 6.89 11.36 15.97
CA GLU A 182 5.54 11.20 16.48
C GLU A 182 4.67 10.49 15.45
N MET A 183 4.15 9.33 15.83
CA MET A 183 3.17 8.57 15.07
C MET A 183 1.79 8.87 15.64
N ALA A 184 0.89 9.41 14.81
CA ALA A 184 -0.43 9.86 15.26
C ALA A 184 -1.53 9.38 14.32
N GLU A 185 -2.54 8.73 14.89
CA GLU A 185 -3.81 8.43 14.24
C GLU A 185 -4.66 9.72 14.16
N VAL A 186 -5.29 9.96 13.02
CA VAL A 186 -6.29 11.02 12.88
C VAL A 186 -7.60 10.55 13.52
N SER A 187 -8.07 11.22 14.57
CA SER A 187 -9.44 11.03 15.06
C SER A 187 -10.41 11.76 14.16
N ASN A 188 -11.40 11.03 13.65
CA ASN A 188 -12.59 11.59 13.00
C ASN A 188 -13.60 12.09 14.05
#